data_AF-A0A3M2HGA5-F1
#
_entry.id   AF-A0A3M2HGA5-F1
#
_cell.length_a   1.000
_cell.length_b   1.000
_cell.length_c   1.000
_cell.angle_alpha   90.00
_cell.angle_beta   90.00
_cell.angle_gamma   90.00
#
_symmetry.space_group_name_H-M   'P 1'
#
loop_
_entity.id
_entity.type
_entity.pdbx_description
1 polymer ?
#
loop_
_entity_poly.entity_id
_entity_poly.type
_entity_poly.pdbx_seq_one_letter_code
_entity_poly.pdbx_strand_id
1 'polypeptide(L)'
;MPSLEVIVDQHSEEAAFLGLLRSIAVHEPHYDLNHLTTLDNRIEAHLDGLRIAGPVALETLLQQLDPNAQGEIFAATVLAFETANTAAMARLAEHVRAAPDSARFMAAALGWLDWARVEPWVDNLLGSPEALFRQIGLAACGMHRRDPGPALIAGLAHADAAVVAQAARTAGELRRRDLLPAIRAHRLQADENARFWANWATVQMGDEEALLPLRQFAEQPGPLQQRALPVLLAWQPRETSVAWIRQLMPQAQQRRMAIQAVGLLGDPLSLPWLIQQMQEVPQARVAGEAFSLITGADLALLDLELRDTPEHDAGPNDDPADANVAMDEDENLPWPDPALVEAWWQGEKGAYQNGQGYFLGQPVSEQGYRLALSTAQQRQRGIAAYGLARFRPTEALFPVAAPAWRQRALLKT
;
A
#
# COMPACT_ATOMS: atom_id res chain seq x y z
N MET A 1 9.53 15.19 39.86
CA MET A 1 10.31 14.48 38.83
C MET A 1 9.66 13.18 38.32
N PRO A 2 8.93 12.35 39.11
CA PRO A 2 8.30 11.14 38.54
C PRO A 2 7.19 11.42 37.52
N SER A 3 6.68 12.66 37.48
CA SER A 3 5.68 13.07 36.49
C SER A 3 6.23 13.26 35.08
N LEU A 4 7.52 13.58 34.92
CA LEU A 4 8.09 13.85 33.59
C LEU A 4 8.42 12.54 32.87
N GLU A 5 9.00 11.57 33.57
CA GLU A 5 9.29 10.23 33.04
C GLU A 5 8.01 9.56 32.53
N VAL A 6 6.94 9.57 33.33
CA VAL A 6 5.63 9.03 32.92
C VAL A 6 5.08 9.71 31.67
N ILE A 7 5.27 11.02 31.52
CA ILE A 7 4.83 11.75 30.32
C ILE A 7 5.67 11.35 29.09
N VAL A 8 6.98 11.19 29.25
CA VAL A 8 7.86 10.74 28.17
C VAL A 8 7.52 9.32 27.74
N ASP A 9 7.29 8.42 28.70
CA ASP A 9 6.90 7.03 28.43
C ASP A 9 5.59 6.98 27.65
N GLN A 10 4.58 7.75 28.08
CA GLN A 10 3.30 7.84 27.36
C GLN A 10 3.47 8.37 25.93
N HIS A 11 4.27 9.42 25.73
CA HIS A 11 4.53 9.90 24.36
C HIS A 11 5.30 8.87 23.52
N SER A 12 6.17 8.07 24.13
CA SER A 12 6.96 7.05 23.44
C SER A 12 6.07 5.89 22.99
N GLU A 13 5.24 5.37 23.89
CA GLU A 13 4.26 4.31 23.63
C GLU A 13 3.26 4.74 22.54
N GLU A 14 2.69 5.95 22.65
CA GLU A 14 1.72 6.45 21.69
C GLU A 14 2.35 6.74 20.32
N ALA A 15 3.57 7.31 20.26
CA ALA A 15 4.26 7.53 18.99
C ALA A 15 4.57 6.20 18.28
N ALA A 16 4.98 5.18 19.04
CA ALA A 16 5.21 3.84 18.51
C ALA A 16 3.91 3.20 17.99
N PHE A 17 2.88 3.15 18.83
CA PHE A 17 1.57 2.59 18.46
C PHE A 17 0.99 3.27 17.22
N LEU A 18 0.99 4.60 17.17
CA LEU A 18 0.46 5.35 16.04
C LEU A 18 1.29 5.18 14.77
N GLY A 19 2.61 5.06 14.88
CA GLY A 19 3.49 4.74 13.74
C GLY A 19 3.15 3.38 13.13
N LEU A 20 2.91 2.36 13.96
CA LEU A 20 2.45 1.05 13.52
C LEU A 20 1.06 1.13 12.88
N LEU A 21 0.09 1.76 13.56
CA LEU A 21 -1.26 1.96 13.05
C LEU A 21 -1.24 2.65 11.67
N ARG A 22 -0.36 3.64 11.48
CA ARG A 22 -0.22 4.35 10.21
C ARG A 22 0.34 3.49 9.09
N SER A 23 1.17 2.48 9.40
CA SER A 23 1.65 1.51 8.42
C SER A 23 0.54 0.58 7.92
N ILE A 24 -0.49 0.35 8.74
CA ILE A 24 -1.68 -0.46 8.42
C ILE A 24 -2.72 0.42 7.68
N ALA A 25 -3.02 1.60 8.23
CA ALA A 25 -4.05 2.52 7.73
C ALA A 25 -3.89 2.90 6.25
N VAL A 26 -2.66 2.92 5.72
CA VAL A 26 -2.40 3.19 4.29
C VAL A 26 -2.84 2.09 3.33
N HIS A 27 -3.32 0.96 3.87
CA HIS A 27 -3.81 -0.20 3.11
C HIS A 27 -5.27 -0.55 3.45
N GLU A 28 -5.89 0.15 4.40
CA GLU A 28 -7.25 -0.12 4.87
C GLU A 28 -8.33 0.54 3.99
N PRO A 29 -9.54 -0.05 3.89
CA PRO A 29 -10.60 0.42 2.99
C PRO A 29 -11.38 1.63 3.51
N HIS A 30 -11.27 1.96 4.81
CA HIS A 30 -12.11 2.97 5.48
C HIS A 30 -11.36 4.27 5.82
N TYR A 31 -10.06 4.33 5.53
CA TYR A 31 -9.29 5.56 5.67
C TYR A 31 -9.38 6.38 4.39
N ASP A 32 -9.68 7.67 4.50
CA ASP A 32 -9.49 8.63 3.40
C ASP A 32 -8.27 9.52 3.69
N LEU A 33 -7.99 10.49 2.82
CA LEU A 33 -6.87 11.42 3.03
C LEU A 33 -7.06 12.31 4.28
N ASN A 34 -8.29 12.57 4.73
CA ASN A 34 -8.57 13.34 5.94
C ASN A 34 -8.31 12.52 7.21
N HIS A 35 -8.72 11.25 7.23
CA HIS A 35 -8.39 10.28 8.27
C HIS A 35 -6.87 10.14 8.39
N LEU A 36 -6.16 9.98 7.26
CA LEU A 36 -4.69 9.95 7.27
C LEU A 36 -4.08 11.27 7.78
N THR A 37 -4.65 12.43 7.43
CA THR A 37 -4.19 13.73 7.96
C THR A 37 -4.36 13.80 9.49
N THR A 38 -5.49 13.32 10.00
CA THR A 38 -5.78 13.31 11.44
C THR A 38 -4.81 12.38 12.17
N LEU A 39 -4.59 11.18 11.63
CA LEU A 39 -3.63 10.22 12.17
C LEU A 39 -2.21 10.78 12.14
N ASP A 40 -1.80 11.42 11.04
CA ASP A 40 -0.48 12.02 10.90
C ASP A 40 -0.25 13.15 11.91
N ASN A 41 -1.26 13.99 12.14
CA ASN A 41 -1.18 15.05 13.14
C ASN A 41 -1.07 14.49 14.57
N ARG A 42 -1.70 13.34 14.86
CA ARG A 42 -1.55 12.67 16.17
C ARG A 42 -0.13 12.15 16.36
N ILE A 43 0.43 11.48 15.35
CA ILE A 43 1.83 11.02 15.37
C ILE A 43 2.74 12.21 15.66
N GLU A 44 2.58 13.29 14.89
CA GLU A 44 3.41 14.48 15.01
C GLU A 44 3.30 15.14 16.39
N ALA A 45 2.11 15.18 16.99
CA ALA A 45 1.92 15.72 18.34
C ALA A 45 2.69 14.92 19.42
N HIS A 46 2.74 13.59 19.30
CA HIS A 46 3.53 12.77 20.23
C HIS A 46 5.04 12.90 19.95
N LEU A 47 5.45 12.94 18.69
CA LEU A 47 6.84 13.23 18.33
C LEU A 47 7.30 14.60 18.85
N ASP A 48 6.45 15.64 18.77
CA ASP A 48 6.72 16.95 19.35
C ASP A 48 6.94 16.89 20.87
N GLY A 49 6.11 16.13 21.59
CA GLY A 49 6.31 15.87 23.02
C GLY A 49 7.69 15.25 23.31
N LEU A 50 8.10 14.29 22.49
CA LEU A 50 9.42 13.64 22.61
C LEU A 50 10.56 14.60 22.25
N ARG A 51 10.38 15.47 21.25
CA ARG A 51 11.37 16.52 20.91
C ARG A 51 11.61 17.48 22.07
N ILE A 52 10.56 17.84 22.82
CA ILE A 52 10.66 18.70 24.01
C ILE A 52 11.47 18.00 25.11
N ALA A 53 11.23 16.70 25.33
CA ALA A 53 11.98 15.90 26.29
C ALA A 53 13.45 15.63 25.86
N GLY A 54 13.76 15.80 24.58
CA GLY A 54 15.12 15.83 24.05
C GLY A 54 15.85 14.48 24.18
N PRO A 55 17.14 14.48 24.57
CA PRO A 55 17.95 13.25 24.61
C PRO A 55 17.38 12.14 25.52
N VAL A 56 16.65 12.51 26.58
CA VAL A 56 16.04 11.53 27.50
C VAL A 56 15.01 10.68 26.78
N ALA A 57 14.12 11.30 26.00
CA ALA A 57 13.10 10.58 25.22
C ALA A 57 13.70 9.63 24.19
N LEU A 58 14.73 10.07 23.48
CA LEU A 58 15.42 9.22 22.52
C LEU A 58 16.07 8.02 23.23
N GLU A 59 16.71 8.23 24.38
CA GLU A 59 17.30 7.12 25.14
C GLU A 59 16.25 6.15 25.66
N THR A 60 15.10 6.65 26.15
CA THR A 60 13.95 5.82 26.55
C THR A 60 13.50 4.91 25.41
N LEU A 61 13.25 5.47 24.21
CA LEU A 61 12.87 4.68 23.04
C LEU A 61 13.93 3.64 22.65
N LEU A 62 15.21 4.01 22.71
CA LEU A 62 16.30 3.09 22.38
C LEU A 62 16.48 1.95 23.41
N GLN A 63 16.01 2.14 24.66
CA GLN A 63 16.01 1.10 25.69
C GLN A 63 14.84 0.13 25.56
N GLN A 64 13.75 0.56 24.91
CA GLN A 64 12.57 -0.26 24.63
C GLN A 64 12.74 -1.18 23.41
N LEU A 65 13.84 -1.05 22.67
CA LEU A 65 14.08 -1.88 21.47
C LEU A 65 14.36 -3.34 21.83
N ASP A 66 13.34 -4.18 21.69
CA ASP A 66 13.45 -5.64 21.72
C ASP A 66 13.32 -6.23 20.29
N PRO A 67 13.64 -7.53 20.06
CA PRO A 67 13.61 -8.12 18.72
C PRO A 67 12.29 -8.01 17.95
N ASN A 68 11.17 -7.73 18.62
CA ASN A 68 9.85 -7.54 18.05
C ASN A 68 9.48 -6.05 17.91
N ALA A 69 10.38 -5.11 18.22
CA ALA A 69 10.14 -3.68 18.12
C ALA A 69 9.71 -3.27 16.70
N GLN A 70 8.64 -2.48 16.62
CA GLN A 70 8.02 -2.06 15.37
C GLN A 70 7.91 -0.54 15.34
N GLY A 71 6.88 -0.01 16.00
CA GLY A 71 6.63 1.42 16.08
C GLY A 71 7.72 2.20 16.79
N GLU A 72 8.40 1.55 17.74
CA GLU A 72 9.53 2.11 18.49
C GLU A 72 10.69 2.43 17.56
N ILE A 73 10.96 1.56 16.57
CA ILE A 73 11.97 1.79 15.54
C ILE A 73 11.60 2.99 14.69
N PHE A 74 10.32 3.15 14.36
CA PHE A 74 9.86 4.34 13.63
C PHE A 74 10.12 5.62 14.44
N ALA A 75 9.63 5.70 15.68
CA ALA A 75 9.76 6.88 16.52
C ALA A 75 11.23 7.22 16.84
N ALA A 76 12.02 6.22 17.23
CA ALA A 76 13.45 6.39 17.50
C ALA A 76 14.22 6.85 16.26
N THR A 77 13.90 6.30 15.08
CA THR A 77 14.51 6.70 13.80
C THR A 77 14.19 8.16 13.49
N VAL A 78 12.93 8.59 13.62
CA VAL A 78 12.54 9.99 13.40
C VAL A 78 13.38 10.93 14.27
N LEU A 79 13.43 10.69 15.58
CA LEU A 79 14.18 11.56 16.51
C LEU A 79 15.69 11.51 16.26
N ALA A 80 16.26 10.33 16.02
CA ALA A 80 17.69 10.17 15.78
C ALA A 80 18.14 10.95 14.53
N PHE A 81 17.37 10.85 13.43
CA PHE A 81 17.69 11.52 12.17
C PHE A 81 17.37 13.02 12.21
N GLU A 82 16.35 13.45 12.94
CA GLU A 82 16.09 14.86 13.18
C GLU A 82 17.18 15.58 13.95
N THR A 83 17.77 14.89 14.92
CA THR A 83 18.82 15.44 15.78
C THR A 83 20.23 15.17 15.25
N ALA A 84 20.37 14.51 14.10
CA ALA A 84 21.64 14.05 13.54
C ALA A 84 22.48 13.25 14.55
N ASN A 85 21.83 12.50 15.43
CA ASN A 85 22.47 11.75 16.50
C ASN A 85 23.04 10.42 15.96
N THR A 86 24.30 10.46 15.55
CA THR A 86 24.99 9.31 14.95
C THR A 86 25.14 8.12 15.90
N ALA A 87 25.21 8.34 17.21
CA ALA A 87 25.27 7.25 18.19
C ALA A 87 23.94 6.49 18.27
N ALA A 88 22.81 7.20 18.26
CA ALA A 88 21.49 6.61 18.18
C ALA A 88 21.27 5.89 16.85
N MET A 89 21.69 6.48 15.73
CA MET A 89 21.64 5.83 14.41
C MET A 89 22.43 4.53 14.38
N ALA A 90 23.61 4.48 15.01
CA ALA A 90 24.41 3.26 15.08
C ALA A 90 23.70 2.16 15.89
N ARG A 91 23.06 2.50 17.01
CA ARG A 91 22.26 1.54 17.81
C ARG A 91 21.07 1.02 17.01
N LEU A 92 20.36 1.88 16.29
CA LEU A 92 19.26 1.48 15.40
C LEU A 92 19.76 0.58 14.27
N ALA A 93 20.93 0.88 13.69
CA ALA A 93 21.55 0.03 12.68
C ALA A 93 21.90 -1.36 13.23
N GLU A 94 22.49 -1.46 14.43
CA GLU A 94 22.74 -2.76 15.07
C GLU A 94 21.45 -3.54 15.35
N HIS A 95 20.41 -2.84 15.81
CA HIS A 95 19.11 -3.46 16.02
C HIS A 95 18.55 -4.03 14.72
N VAL A 96 18.52 -3.22 13.64
CA VAL A 96 18.01 -3.63 12.34
C VAL A 96 18.84 -4.78 11.73
N ARG A 97 20.14 -4.87 12.01
CA ARG A 97 20.95 -6.05 11.64
C ARG A 97 20.51 -7.31 12.38
N ALA A 98 20.20 -7.20 13.67
CA ALA A 98 19.78 -8.32 14.50
C ALA A 98 18.33 -8.76 14.21
N ALA A 99 17.47 -7.82 13.83
CA ALA A 99 16.07 -8.04 13.49
C ALA A 99 15.71 -7.39 12.13
N PRO A 100 16.08 -8.01 10.98
CA PRO A 100 15.90 -7.40 9.65
C PRO A 100 14.47 -7.02 9.29
N ASP A 101 13.46 -7.68 9.88
CA ASP A 101 12.05 -7.34 9.67
C ASP A 101 11.70 -5.92 10.14
N SER A 102 12.47 -5.37 11.08
CA SER A 102 12.33 -3.99 11.56
C SER A 102 12.78 -2.93 10.53
N ALA A 103 13.53 -3.32 9.49
CA ALA A 103 14.03 -2.41 8.46
C ALA A 103 12.91 -1.61 7.76
N ARG A 104 11.71 -2.20 7.64
CA ARG A 104 10.55 -1.53 7.05
C ARG A 104 10.10 -0.31 7.87
N PHE A 105 10.24 -0.34 9.19
CA PHE A 105 9.86 0.78 10.07
C PHE A 105 10.91 1.89 10.04
N MET A 106 12.20 1.53 9.94
CA MET A 106 13.25 2.52 9.69
C MET A 106 13.05 3.20 8.33
N ALA A 107 12.77 2.43 7.26
CA ALA A 107 12.46 2.98 5.95
C ALA A 107 11.21 3.89 5.99
N ALA A 108 10.15 3.49 6.71
CA ALA A 108 8.95 4.30 6.89
C ALA A 108 9.24 5.64 7.59
N ALA A 109 10.11 5.64 8.61
CA ALA A 109 10.54 6.87 9.27
C ALA A 109 11.37 7.79 8.34
N LEU A 110 12.25 7.23 7.51
CA LEU A 110 12.95 8.01 6.48
C LEU A 110 11.98 8.56 5.43
N GLY A 111 10.94 7.80 5.09
CA GLY A 111 9.84 8.23 4.22
C GLY A 111 8.95 9.30 4.86
N TRP A 112 8.87 9.35 6.19
CA TRP A 112 8.10 10.33 6.97
C TRP A 112 8.77 11.71 6.98
N LEU A 113 10.05 11.74 7.30
CA LEU A 113 10.85 12.95 7.40
C LEU A 113 10.92 13.74 6.08
N ASP A 114 11.26 15.03 6.15
CA ASP A 114 11.51 15.86 4.97
C ASP A 114 12.78 15.46 4.24
N TRP A 115 12.74 15.46 2.90
CA TRP A 115 13.87 15.03 2.06
C TRP A 115 15.18 15.75 2.40
N ALA A 116 15.14 17.08 2.52
CA ALA A 116 16.33 17.90 2.79
C ALA A 116 17.05 17.52 4.10
N ARG A 117 16.34 16.88 5.03
CA ARG A 117 16.89 16.41 6.30
C ARG A 117 17.50 15.02 6.20
N VAL A 118 16.88 14.13 5.41
CA VAL A 118 17.32 12.73 5.29
C VAL A 118 18.30 12.49 4.14
N GLU A 119 18.37 13.37 3.15
CA GLU A 119 19.19 13.21 1.94
C GLU A 119 20.65 12.78 2.23
N PRO A 120 21.42 13.46 3.12
CA PRO A 120 22.80 13.04 3.40
C PRO A 120 22.90 11.64 3.99
N TRP A 121 21.90 11.24 4.79
CA TRP A 121 21.88 9.92 5.42
C TRP A 121 21.43 8.85 4.44
N VAL A 122 20.48 9.16 3.56
CA VAL A 122 20.06 8.28 2.47
C VAL A 122 21.24 8.03 1.53
N ASP A 123 22.04 9.04 1.19
CA ASP A 123 23.26 8.87 0.40
C ASP A 123 24.26 7.92 1.06
N ASN A 124 24.46 8.05 2.38
CA ASN A 124 25.29 7.11 3.14
C ASN A 124 24.75 5.67 3.08
N LEU A 125 23.43 5.49 3.21
CA LEU A 125 22.77 4.19 3.11
C LEU A 125 22.91 3.58 1.71
N LEU A 126 22.73 4.38 0.66
CA LEU A 126 22.95 3.97 -0.74
C LEU A 126 24.41 3.59 -1.02
N GLY A 127 25.36 4.21 -0.32
CA GLY A 127 26.79 3.90 -0.38
C GLY A 127 27.21 2.68 0.45
N SER A 128 26.33 2.13 1.29
CA SER A 128 26.67 1.06 2.23
C SER A 128 27.15 -0.22 1.52
N PRO A 129 28.15 -0.92 2.08
CA PRO A 129 28.53 -2.25 1.60
C PRO A 129 27.51 -3.33 1.99
N GLU A 130 26.64 -3.06 2.97
CA GLU A 130 25.65 -4.02 3.44
C GLU A 130 24.36 -3.90 2.62
N ALA A 131 23.91 -5.03 2.07
CA ALA A 131 22.71 -5.12 1.24
C ALA A 131 21.46 -4.56 1.93
N LEU A 132 21.30 -4.83 3.23
CA LEU A 132 20.20 -4.36 4.06
C LEU A 132 20.07 -2.83 4.04
N PHE A 133 21.15 -2.11 4.33
CA PHE A 133 21.12 -0.64 4.37
C PHE A 133 20.98 -0.02 2.98
N ARG A 134 21.55 -0.65 1.95
CA ARG A 134 21.34 -0.24 0.55
C ARG A 134 19.86 -0.33 0.17
N GLN A 135 19.15 -1.39 0.58
CA GLN A 135 17.71 -1.51 0.38
C GLN A 135 16.95 -0.38 1.06
N ILE A 136 17.28 -0.07 2.32
CA ILE A 136 16.62 1.01 3.07
C ILE A 136 16.82 2.37 2.38
N GLY A 137 18.04 2.66 1.90
CA GLY A 137 18.32 3.88 1.13
C GLY A 137 17.49 3.96 -0.16
N LEU A 138 17.43 2.87 -0.93
CA LEU A 138 16.61 2.79 -2.15
C LEU A 138 15.11 2.96 -1.84
N ALA A 139 14.63 2.35 -0.75
CA ALA A 139 13.25 2.48 -0.29
C ALA A 139 12.91 3.93 0.07
N ALA A 140 13.79 4.63 0.79
CA ALA A 140 13.62 6.04 1.09
C ALA A 140 13.53 6.89 -0.18
N CYS A 141 14.42 6.70 -1.15
CA CYS A 141 14.34 7.36 -2.46
C CYS A 141 12.99 7.10 -3.15
N GLY A 142 12.52 5.86 -3.16
CA GLY A 142 11.20 5.48 -3.65
C GLY A 142 10.10 6.28 -2.96
N MET A 143 10.00 6.21 -1.63
CA MET A 143 8.98 6.91 -0.83
C MET A 143 8.95 8.43 -1.03
N HIS A 144 10.10 9.03 -1.34
CA HIS A 144 10.24 10.45 -1.65
C HIS A 144 10.05 10.81 -3.11
N ARG A 145 9.94 9.81 -4.00
CA ARG A 145 10.00 9.96 -5.46
C ARG A 145 11.25 10.74 -5.91
N ARG A 146 12.39 10.43 -5.29
CA ARG A 146 13.70 11.02 -5.60
C ARG A 146 14.56 10.00 -6.33
N ASP A 147 15.18 10.43 -7.43
CA ASP A 147 16.04 9.57 -8.23
C ASP A 147 17.40 9.34 -7.55
N PRO A 148 17.78 8.09 -7.18
CA PRO A 148 19.08 7.80 -6.60
C PRO A 148 20.22 7.76 -7.64
N GLY A 149 19.93 8.05 -8.91
CA GLY A 149 20.93 8.16 -9.97
C GLY A 149 21.74 6.86 -10.14
N PRO A 150 23.09 6.91 -10.08
CA PRO A 150 23.94 5.72 -10.23
C PRO A 150 23.66 4.61 -9.20
N ALA A 151 23.21 4.94 -7.99
CA ALA A 151 22.93 3.93 -6.97
C ALA A 151 21.75 3.02 -7.34
N LEU A 152 20.79 3.53 -8.13
CA LEU A 152 19.70 2.73 -8.67
C LEU A 152 20.20 1.68 -9.67
N ILE A 153 21.09 2.09 -10.56
CA ILE A 153 21.72 1.23 -11.57
C ILE A 153 22.56 0.15 -10.87
N ALA A 154 23.37 0.54 -9.89
CA ALA A 154 24.13 -0.39 -9.07
C ALA A 154 23.24 -1.38 -8.31
N GLY A 155 22.09 -0.92 -7.81
CA GLY A 155 21.10 -1.78 -7.15
C GLY A 155 20.51 -2.84 -8.08
N LEU A 156 20.19 -2.49 -9.33
CA LEU A 156 19.72 -3.46 -10.34
C LEU A 156 20.79 -4.47 -10.76
N ALA A 157 22.07 -4.13 -10.60
CA ALA A 157 23.21 -5.02 -10.91
C ALA A 157 23.75 -5.75 -9.67
N HIS A 158 23.08 -5.63 -8.51
CA HIS A 158 23.57 -6.16 -7.25
C HIS A 158 23.44 -7.69 -7.17
N ALA A 159 24.34 -8.34 -6.42
CA ALA A 159 24.33 -9.80 -6.26
C ALA A 159 23.19 -10.30 -5.35
N ASP A 160 22.82 -9.49 -4.35
CA ASP A 160 21.70 -9.76 -3.44
C ASP A 160 20.35 -9.45 -4.11
N ALA A 161 19.48 -10.45 -4.18
CA ALA A 161 18.16 -10.36 -4.82
C ALA A 161 17.22 -9.36 -4.16
N ALA A 162 17.29 -9.17 -2.84
CA ALA A 162 16.44 -8.21 -2.15
C ALA A 162 16.84 -6.75 -2.48
N VAL A 163 18.13 -6.49 -2.76
CA VAL A 163 18.57 -5.19 -3.32
C VAL A 163 18.01 -4.98 -4.72
N VAL A 164 18.08 -6.00 -5.58
CA VAL A 164 17.53 -5.95 -6.95
C VAL A 164 16.03 -5.70 -6.90
N ALA A 165 15.31 -6.39 -6.02
CA ALA A 165 13.87 -6.23 -5.81
C ALA A 165 13.51 -4.79 -5.44
N GLN A 166 14.19 -4.22 -4.45
CA GLN A 166 13.95 -2.85 -4.01
C GLN A 166 14.37 -1.82 -5.08
N ALA A 167 15.46 -2.06 -5.82
CA ALA A 167 15.88 -1.20 -6.93
C ALA A 167 14.84 -1.22 -8.07
N ALA A 168 14.34 -2.39 -8.45
CA ALA A 168 13.30 -2.53 -9.47
C ALA A 168 12.01 -1.82 -9.04
N ARG A 169 11.57 -2.03 -7.79
CA ARG A 169 10.43 -1.30 -7.20
C ARG A 169 10.61 0.21 -7.31
N THR A 170 11.75 0.71 -6.84
CA THR A 170 12.08 2.15 -6.84
C THR A 170 12.09 2.70 -8.26
N ALA A 171 12.67 1.98 -9.22
CA ALA A 171 12.67 2.38 -10.63
C ALA A 171 11.25 2.43 -11.22
N GLY A 172 10.38 1.48 -10.85
CA GLY A 172 8.96 1.47 -11.24
C GLY A 172 8.18 2.63 -10.63
N GLU A 173 8.38 2.93 -9.34
CA GLU A 173 7.77 4.06 -8.65
C GLU A 173 8.19 5.42 -9.26
N LEU A 174 9.45 5.55 -9.68
CA LEU A 174 10.01 6.74 -10.31
C LEU A 174 9.78 6.82 -11.82
N ARG A 175 9.28 5.75 -12.45
CA ARG A 175 9.14 5.63 -13.91
C ARG A 175 10.46 5.83 -14.68
N ARG A 176 11.55 5.24 -14.20
CA ARG A 176 12.85 5.20 -14.89
C ARG A 176 12.84 4.28 -16.11
N ARG A 177 12.13 4.70 -17.15
CA ARG A 177 11.94 3.95 -18.41
C ARG A 177 13.25 3.68 -19.14
N ASP A 178 14.23 4.55 -18.96
CA ASP A 178 15.59 4.37 -19.46
C ASP A 178 16.27 3.12 -18.88
N LEU A 179 15.83 2.64 -17.71
CA LEU A 179 16.31 1.42 -17.07
C LEU A 179 15.53 0.16 -17.46
N LEU A 180 14.52 0.25 -18.35
CA LEU A 180 13.74 -0.91 -18.81
C LEU A 180 14.60 -2.11 -19.24
N PRO A 181 15.66 -1.94 -20.07
CA PRO A 181 16.50 -3.08 -20.45
C PRO A 181 17.15 -3.78 -19.24
N ALA A 182 17.62 -3.01 -18.25
CA ALA A 182 18.24 -3.55 -17.05
C ALA A 182 17.24 -4.26 -16.14
N ILE A 183 16.02 -3.71 -15.99
CA ILE A 183 14.98 -4.33 -15.16
C ILE A 183 14.45 -5.62 -15.82
N ARG A 184 14.28 -5.62 -17.16
CA ARG A 184 13.82 -6.79 -17.93
C ARG A 184 14.77 -7.99 -17.81
N ALA A 185 16.06 -7.77 -17.57
CA ALA A 185 17.01 -8.85 -17.33
C ALA A 185 16.63 -9.72 -16.11
N HIS A 186 15.84 -9.19 -15.17
CA HIS A 186 15.36 -9.88 -13.97
C HIS A 186 13.96 -10.49 -14.11
N ARG A 187 13.37 -10.46 -15.31
CA ARG A 187 12.00 -10.95 -15.56
C ARG A 187 11.76 -12.39 -15.11
N LEU A 188 12.80 -13.24 -15.23
CA LEU A 188 12.76 -14.67 -14.92
C LEU A 188 13.71 -15.02 -13.77
N GLN A 189 14.00 -14.05 -12.90
CA GLN A 189 14.94 -14.23 -11.79
C GLN A 189 14.38 -15.28 -10.80
N ALA A 190 15.28 -16.04 -10.15
CA ALA A 190 14.90 -17.18 -9.32
C ALA A 190 14.19 -16.75 -8.02
N ASP A 191 14.70 -15.69 -7.38
CA ASP A 191 14.04 -15.10 -6.21
C ASP A 191 12.67 -14.53 -6.59
N GLU A 192 11.68 -14.82 -5.78
CA GLU A 192 10.29 -14.47 -6.07
C GLU A 192 10.06 -12.95 -6.01
N ASN A 193 10.66 -12.28 -5.03
CA ASN A 193 10.46 -10.85 -4.80
C ASN A 193 11.13 -10.02 -5.90
N ALA A 194 12.36 -10.33 -6.29
CA ALA A 194 13.01 -9.62 -7.38
C ALA A 194 12.33 -9.88 -8.73
N ARG A 195 11.87 -11.11 -8.99
CA ARG A 195 11.02 -11.42 -10.15
C ARG A 195 9.73 -10.61 -10.15
N PHE A 196 9.03 -10.55 -9.02
CA PHE A 196 7.79 -9.79 -8.87
C PHE A 196 8.02 -8.30 -9.17
N TRP A 197 8.97 -7.66 -8.48
CA TRP A 197 9.19 -6.22 -8.61
C TRP A 197 9.74 -5.81 -9.96
N ALA A 198 10.53 -6.67 -10.62
CA ALA A 198 10.96 -6.44 -12.00
C ALA A 198 9.77 -6.37 -12.96
N ASN A 199 8.87 -7.37 -12.90
CA ASN A 199 7.69 -7.42 -13.77
C ASN A 199 6.67 -6.32 -13.42
N TRP A 200 6.42 -6.09 -12.12
CA TRP A 200 5.55 -5.00 -11.67
C TRP A 200 6.05 -3.64 -12.18
N ALA A 201 7.35 -3.36 -12.07
CA ALA A 201 7.93 -2.10 -12.52
C ALA A 201 7.82 -1.92 -14.03
N THR A 202 8.10 -2.97 -14.82
CA THR A 202 8.06 -2.85 -16.28
C THR A 202 6.63 -2.79 -16.82
N VAL A 203 5.65 -3.51 -16.23
CA VAL A 203 4.22 -3.36 -16.57
C VAL A 203 3.77 -1.92 -16.33
N GLN A 204 4.11 -1.35 -15.17
CA GLN A 204 3.82 0.05 -14.88
C GLN A 204 4.39 0.98 -15.96
N MET A 205 5.44 0.57 -16.69
CA MET A 205 6.09 1.32 -17.78
C MET A 205 5.63 0.93 -19.20
N GLY A 206 4.60 0.09 -19.32
CA GLY A 206 4.01 -0.33 -20.59
C GLY A 206 4.67 -1.56 -21.24
N ASP A 207 5.39 -2.38 -20.47
CA ASP A 207 5.98 -3.63 -20.97
C ASP A 207 4.93 -4.75 -21.04
N GLU A 208 4.37 -4.97 -22.22
CA GLU A 208 3.34 -5.99 -22.44
C GLU A 208 3.83 -7.42 -22.14
N GLU A 209 5.11 -7.71 -22.38
CA GLU A 209 5.71 -9.03 -22.10
C GLU A 209 5.73 -9.38 -20.61
N ALA A 210 5.66 -8.37 -19.73
CA ALA A 210 5.63 -8.56 -18.29
C ALA A 210 4.21 -8.78 -17.73
N LEU A 211 3.15 -8.60 -18.53
CA LEU A 211 1.76 -8.83 -18.10
C LEU A 211 1.52 -10.30 -17.75
N LEU A 212 2.03 -11.24 -18.54
CA LEU A 212 1.84 -12.67 -18.28
C LEU A 212 2.56 -13.12 -16.99
N PRO A 213 3.85 -12.82 -16.77
CA PRO A 213 4.49 -13.07 -15.47
C PRO A 213 3.78 -12.39 -14.30
N LEU A 214 3.35 -11.13 -14.43
CA LEU A 214 2.65 -10.42 -13.36
C LEU A 214 1.32 -11.09 -13.02
N ARG A 215 0.61 -11.62 -14.02
CA ARG A 215 -0.64 -12.37 -13.81
C ARG A 215 -0.45 -13.63 -13.00
N GLN A 216 0.68 -14.32 -13.12
CA GLN A 216 0.96 -15.49 -12.28
C GLN A 216 0.97 -15.13 -10.79
N PHE A 217 1.44 -13.92 -10.43
CA PHE A 217 1.35 -13.42 -9.06
C PHE A 217 -0.06 -12.96 -8.69
N ALA A 218 -0.83 -12.42 -9.63
CA ALA A 218 -2.23 -12.08 -9.40
C ALA A 218 -3.12 -13.32 -9.16
N GLU A 219 -2.73 -14.49 -9.68
CA GLU A 219 -3.47 -15.75 -9.54
C GLU A 219 -3.14 -16.53 -8.25
N GLN A 220 -2.12 -16.11 -7.48
CA GLN A 220 -1.70 -16.76 -6.24
C GLN A 220 -2.13 -15.93 -5.02
N PRO A 221 -2.92 -16.47 -4.08
CA PRO A 221 -3.31 -15.75 -2.87
C PRO A 221 -2.11 -15.24 -2.08
N GLY A 222 -2.18 -14.00 -1.59
CA GLY A 222 -1.19 -13.42 -0.68
C GLY A 222 -0.83 -11.96 -0.98
N PRO A 223 0.17 -11.39 -0.28
CA PRO A 223 0.51 -9.97 -0.35
C PRO A 223 0.91 -9.48 -1.76
N LEU A 224 1.48 -10.36 -2.59
CA LEU A 224 1.85 -10.02 -3.97
C LEU A 224 0.62 -9.94 -4.89
N GLN A 225 -0.44 -10.71 -4.63
CA GLN A 225 -1.70 -10.64 -5.37
C GLN A 225 -2.31 -9.25 -5.31
N GLN A 226 -2.44 -8.71 -4.10
CA GLN A 226 -3.04 -7.41 -3.83
C GLN A 226 -2.32 -6.28 -4.58
N ARG A 227 -1.02 -6.45 -4.84
CA ARG A 227 -0.21 -5.49 -5.61
C ARG A 227 -0.21 -5.77 -7.12
N ALA A 228 -0.27 -7.04 -7.51
CA ALA A 228 -0.26 -7.47 -8.91
C ALA A 228 -1.56 -7.14 -9.63
N LEU A 229 -2.69 -7.52 -9.02
CA LEU A 229 -4.01 -7.52 -9.66
C LEU A 229 -4.44 -6.13 -10.17
N PRO A 230 -4.37 -5.03 -9.39
CA PRO A 230 -4.77 -3.72 -9.89
C PRO A 230 -3.83 -3.18 -10.98
N VAL A 231 -2.54 -3.48 -10.91
CA VAL A 231 -1.57 -3.09 -11.97
C VAL A 231 -1.81 -3.90 -13.24
N LEU A 232 -2.03 -5.20 -13.12
CA LEU A 232 -2.38 -6.05 -14.25
C LEU A 232 -3.62 -5.53 -14.96
N LEU A 233 -4.72 -5.29 -14.25
CA LEU A 233 -5.96 -4.85 -14.89
C LEU A 233 -5.93 -3.41 -15.39
N ALA A 234 -5.11 -2.54 -14.80
CA ALA A 234 -4.90 -1.20 -15.33
C ALA A 234 -4.25 -1.25 -16.73
N TRP A 235 -3.31 -2.18 -16.98
CA TRP A 235 -2.48 -2.22 -18.18
C TRP A 235 -2.85 -3.29 -19.21
N GLN A 236 -3.49 -4.38 -18.80
CA GLN A 236 -3.88 -5.46 -19.70
C GLN A 236 -4.99 -5.00 -20.68
N PRO A 237 -4.97 -5.44 -21.95
CA PRO A 237 -6.05 -5.18 -22.88
C PRO A 237 -7.40 -5.69 -22.34
N ARG A 238 -8.44 -4.86 -22.48
CA ARG A 238 -9.75 -5.11 -21.84
C ARG A 238 -10.34 -6.45 -22.24
N GLU A 239 -10.29 -6.80 -23.51
CA GLU A 239 -10.83 -8.05 -24.05
C GLU A 239 -10.14 -9.26 -23.43
N THR A 240 -8.81 -9.16 -23.20
CA THR A 240 -8.04 -10.20 -22.53
C THR A 240 -8.42 -10.32 -21.06
N SER A 241 -8.61 -9.19 -20.36
CA SER A 241 -9.07 -9.19 -18.97
C SER A 241 -10.49 -9.75 -18.83
N VAL A 242 -11.41 -9.40 -19.73
CA VAL A 242 -12.77 -9.96 -19.77
C VAL A 242 -12.73 -11.48 -20.00
N ALA A 243 -11.95 -11.94 -20.97
CA ALA A 243 -11.82 -13.37 -21.25
C ALA A 243 -11.23 -14.14 -20.06
N TRP A 244 -10.23 -13.55 -19.39
CA TRP A 244 -9.66 -14.11 -18.17
C TRP A 244 -10.69 -14.21 -17.05
N ILE A 245 -11.33 -13.10 -16.69
CA ILE A 245 -12.28 -13.04 -15.58
C ILE A 245 -13.42 -14.04 -15.79
N ARG A 246 -13.92 -14.19 -17.03
CA ARG A 246 -14.95 -15.20 -17.36
C ARG A 246 -14.49 -16.64 -17.08
N GLN A 247 -13.19 -16.94 -17.17
CA GLN A 247 -12.65 -18.26 -16.81
C GLN A 247 -12.56 -18.45 -15.28
N LEU A 248 -12.40 -17.35 -14.53
CA LEU A 248 -12.28 -17.38 -13.06
C LEU A 248 -13.64 -17.51 -12.37
N MET A 249 -14.68 -16.83 -12.89
CA MET A 249 -16.01 -16.75 -12.24
C MET A 249 -16.63 -18.11 -11.85
N PRO A 250 -16.50 -19.20 -12.65
CA PRO A 250 -17.04 -20.51 -12.26
C PRO A 250 -16.26 -21.23 -11.15
N GLN A 251 -15.03 -20.80 -10.85
CA GLN A 251 -14.11 -21.51 -9.94
C GLN A 251 -14.30 -21.04 -8.50
N ALA A 252 -14.87 -21.90 -7.64
CA ALA A 252 -15.17 -21.55 -6.25
C ALA A 252 -13.93 -21.10 -5.47
N GLN A 253 -12.78 -21.75 -5.67
CA GLN A 253 -11.52 -21.41 -4.99
C GLN A 253 -10.96 -20.04 -5.38
N GLN A 254 -11.35 -19.51 -6.55
CA GLN A 254 -10.86 -18.23 -7.08
C GLN A 254 -11.89 -17.11 -6.98
N ARG A 255 -13.01 -17.37 -6.30
CA ARG A 255 -14.16 -16.46 -6.29
C ARG A 255 -13.83 -15.08 -5.74
N ARG A 256 -13.05 -14.99 -4.65
CA ARG A 256 -12.57 -13.71 -4.09
C ARG A 256 -11.80 -12.90 -5.13
N MET A 257 -10.83 -13.51 -5.80
CA MET A 257 -10.06 -12.86 -6.86
C MET A 257 -10.96 -12.44 -8.04
N ALA A 258 -11.91 -13.28 -8.44
CA ALA A 258 -12.84 -12.95 -9.53
C ALA A 258 -13.68 -11.70 -9.19
N ILE A 259 -14.17 -11.59 -7.95
CA ILE A 259 -14.89 -10.41 -7.46
C ILE A 259 -14.02 -9.15 -7.53
N GLN A 260 -12.80 -9.21 -6.98
CA GLN A 260 -11.86 -8.09 -7.01
C GLN A 260 -11.51 -7.67 -8.45
N ALA A 261 -11.27 -8.65 -9.33
CA ALA A 261 -10.96 -8.42 -10.73
C ALA A 261 -12.15 -7.79 -11.49
N VAL A 262 -13.39 -8.20 -11.18
CA VAL A 262 -14.60 -7.56 -11.73
C VAL A 262 -14.68 -6.09 -11.30
N GLY A 263 -14.48 -5.80 -10.01
CA GLY A 263 -14.47 -4.42 -9.51
C GLY A 263 -13.44 -3.55 -10.23
N LEU A 264 -12.22 -4.06 -10.40
CA LEU A 264 -11.12 -3.37 -11.08
C LEU A 264 -11.35 -3.21 -12.59
N LEU A 265 -12.02 -4.16 -13.25
CA LEU A 265 -12.39 -4.08 -14.67
C LEU A 265 -13.44 -2.98 -14.93
N GLY A 266 -14.31 -2.73 -13.95
CA GLY A 266 -15.26 -1.63 -14.00
C GLY A 266 -16.51 -1.87 -14.84
N ASP A 267 -16.80 -3.09 -15.33
CA ASP A 267 -17.90 -3.32 -16.27
C ASP A 267 -19.26 -3.47 -15.55
N PRO A 268 -20.26 -2.60 -15.83
CA PRO A 268 -21.59 -2.69 -15.23
C PRO A 268 -22.32 -4.01 -15.52
N LEU A 269 -21.94 -4.73 -16.58
CA LEU A 269 -22.51 -6.03 -16.94
C LEU A 269 -22.40 -7.05 -15.78
N SER A 270 -21.38 -6.92 -14.93
CA SER A 270 -21.13 -7.84 -13.82
C SER A 270 -21.82 -7.43 -12.51
N LEU A 271 -22.48 -6.27 -12.43
CA LEU A 271 -23.13 -5.81 -11.20
C LEU A 271 -24.22 -6.75 -10.68
N PRO A 272 -25.12 -7.33 -11.51
CA PRO A 272 -26.07 -8.32 -11.03
C PRO A 272 -25.41 -9.56 -10.41
N TRP A 273 -24.25 -9.97 -10.94
CA TRP A 273 -23.49 -11.10 -10.38
C TRP A 273 -22.82 -10.73 -9.05
N LEU A 274 -22.28 -9.52 -8.93
CA LEU A 274 -21.74 -9.01 -7.66
C LEU A 274 -22.82 -8.97 -6.57
N ILE A 275 -24.02 -8.49 -6.89
CA ILE A 275 -25.16 -8.47 -5.95
C ILE A 275 -25.55 -9.89 -5.51
N GLN A 276 -25.48 -10.88 -6.41
CA GLN A 276 -25.65 -12.28 -6.02
C GLN A 276 -24.55 -12.74 -5.05
N GLN A 277 -23.28 -12.34 -5.25
CA GLN A 277 -22.19 -12.70 -4.34
C GLN A 277 -22.33 -12.03 -2.96
N MET A 278 -23.08 -10.92 -2.86
CA MET A 278 -23.39 -10.29 -1.57
C MET A 278 -24.24 -11.16 -0.64
N GLN A 279 -24.93 -12.17 -1.18
CA GLN A 279 -25.72 -13.12 -0.39
C GLN A 279 -24.85 -14.18 0.29
N GLU A 280 -23.63 -14.39 -0.21
CA GLU A 280 -22.68 -15.37 0.31
C GLU A 280 -21.79 -14.71 1.36
N VAL A 281 -22.01 -15.01 2.64
CA VAL A 281 -21.32 -14.37 3.78
C VAL A 281 -19.80 -14.24 3.59
N PRO A 282 -19.04 -15.28 3.14
CA PRO A 282 -17.59 -15.16 2.96
C PRO A 282 -17.15 -14.23 1.81
N GLN A 283 -18.07 -13.83 0.93
CA GLN A 283 -17.81 -12.99 -0.24
C GLN A 283 -18.50 -11.62 -0.15
N ALA A 284 -19.37 -11.43 0.85
CA ALA A 284 -20.31 -10.32 0.84
C ALA A 284 -19.60 -8.96 0.86
N ARG A 285 -18.66 -8.78 1.79
CA ARG A 285 -17.91 -7.53 1.96
C ARG A 285 -17.06 -7.19 0.74
N VAL A 286 -16.28 -8.14 0.21
CA VAL A 286 -15.48 -7.92 -1.00
C VAL A 286 -16.35 -7.68 -2.25
N ALA A 287 -17.54 -8.28 -2.34
CA ALA A 287 -18.51 -7.99 -3.40
C ALA A 287 -19.09 -6.57 -3.27
N GLY A 288 -19.38 -6.12 -2.04
CA GLY A 288 -19.77 -4.75 -1.72
C GLY A 288 -18.69 -3.74 -2.10
N GLU A 289 -17.43 -4.02 -1.79
CA GLU A 289 -16.29 -3.18 -2.18
C GLU A 289 -16.16 -3.09 -3.71
N ALA A 290 -16.22 -4.23 -4.41
CA ALA A 290 -16.17 -4.28 -5.87
C ALA A 290 -17.34 -3.51 -6.51
N PHE A 291 -18.55 -3.62 -5.95
CA PHE A 291 -19.71 -2.84 -6.39
C PHE A 291 -19.46 -1.35 -6.23
N SER A 292 -19.03 -0.92 -5.04
CA SER A 292 -18.70 0.47 -4.71
C SER A 292 -17.61 1.03 -5.62
N LEU A 293 -16.62 0.20 -5.99
CA LEU A 293 -15.54 0.57 -6.90
C LEU A 293 -16.05 0.90 -8.30
N ILE A 294 -17.07 0.19 -8.79
CA ILE A 294 -17.68 0.42 -10.10
C ILE A 294 -18.63 1.62 -10.04
N THR A 295 -19.54 1.61 -9.06
CA THR A 295 -20.69 2.52 -9.04
C THR A 295 -20.42 3.82 -8.31
N GLY A 296 -19.40 3.88 -7.44
CA GLY A 296 -19.16 5.00 -6.55
C GLY A 296 -20.14 5.08 -5.37
N ALA A 297 -21.01 4.07 -5.20
CA ALA A 297 -21.89 3.98 -4.05
C ALA A 297 -21.07 3.79 -2.78
N ASP A 298 -21.24 4.68 -1.80
CA ASP A 298 -20.78 4.45 -0.44
C ASP A 298 -21.92 3.74 0.31
N LEU A 299 -21.73 2.45 0.59
CA LEU A 299 -22.79 1.60 1.13
C LEU A 299 -23.28 2.07 2.50
N ALA A 300 -22.39 2.58 3.35
CA ALA A 300 -22.76 3.09 4.67
C ALA A 300 -23.48 4.43 4.54
N LEU A 301 -22.96 5.36 3.72
CA LEU A 301 -23.57 6.68 3.52
C LEU A 301 -24.98 6.59 2.89
N LEU A 302 -25.21 5.56 2.08
CA LEU A 302 -26.48 5.34 1.38
C LEU A 302 -27.44 4.41 2.14
N ASP A 303 -27.11 4.01 3.38
CA ASP A 303 -27.89 3.06 4.18
C ASP A 303 -28.17 1.72 3.44
N LEU A 304 -27.18 1.21 2.69
CA LEU A 304 -27.28 -0.02 1.90
C LEU A 304 -26.64 -1.24 2.59
N GLU A 305 -26.36 -1.13 3.88
CA GLU A 305 -25.76 -2.19 4.69
C GLU A 305 -26.79 -2.93 5.55
N LEU A 306 -26.43 -4.14 5.96
CA LEU A 306 -27.22 -4.92 6.92
C LEU A 306 -27.25 -4.19 8.26
N ARG A 307 -28.43 -4.14 8.89
CA ARG A 307 -28.59 -3.59 10.25
C ARG A 307 -27.93 -4.46 11.30
N ASP A 308 -28.03 -5.77 11.12
CA ASP A 308 -27.44 -6.77 12.00
C ASP A 308 -26.33 -7.49 11.22
N THR A 309 -25.10 -7.39 11.72
CA THR A 309 -23.94 -8.01 11.06
C THR A 309 -23.95 -9.52 11.26
N PRO A 310 -23.70 -10.32 10.21
CA PRO A 310 -23.55 -11.77 10.36
C PRO A 310 -22.42 -12.14 11.32
N GLU A 311 -22.60 -13.22 12.10
CA GLU A 311 -21.49 -13.86 12.81
C GLU A 311 -20.58 -14.52 11.77
N HIS A 312 -19.43 -13.92 11.50
CA HIS A 312 -18.43 -14.45 10.60
C HIS A 312 -17.03 -14.14 11.13
N ASP A 313 -16.28 -15.20 11.44
CA ASP A 313 -14.92 -15.08 11.96
C ASP A 313 -13.94 -15.55 10.88
N ALA A 314 -13.28 -14.59 10.23
CA ALA A 314 -12.30 -14.82 9.17
C ALA A 314 -10.86 -14.54 9.61
N GLY A 315 -10.68 -14.06 10.85
CA GLY A 315 -9.38 -13.71 11.42
C GLY A 315 -8.71 -14.87 12.17
N PRO A 316 -7.54 -14.63 12.78
CA PRO A 316 -6.92 -15.59 13.69
C PRO A 316 -7.80 -15.77 14.93
N ASN A 317 -7.93 -16.99 15.42
CA ASN A 317 -8.60 -17.28 16.69
C ASN A 317 -7.56 -17.46 17.83
N ASP A 318 -8.06 -17.61 19.06
CA ASP A 318 -7.23 -17.80 20.25
C ASP A 318 -6.66 -19.23 20.38
N ASP A 319 -6.85 -20.12 19.39
CA ASP A 319 -6.30 -21.48 19.43
C ASP A 319 -4.81 -21.46 19.02
N PRO A 320 -3.86 -21.73 19.94
CA PRO A 320 -2.44 -21.76 19.62
C PRO A 320 -2.05 -22.90 18.67
N ALA A 321 -2.95 -23.85 18.38
CA ALA A 321 -2.78 -24.88 17.36
C ALA A 321 -3.32 -24.47 15.98
N ASP A 322 -4.05 -23.35 15.86
CA ASP A 322 -4.46 -22.81 14.57
C ASP A 322 -3.26 -22.14 13.88
N ALA A 323 -3.03 -22.52 12.62
CA ALA A 323 -1.97 -21.96 11.81
C ALA A 323 -2.38 -20.64 11.14
N ASN A 324 -3.66 -20.27 11.18
CA ASN A 324 -4.15 -19.03 10.61
C ASN A 324 -3.83 -17.83 11.49
N VAL A 325 -2.73 -17.13 11.18
CA VAL A 325 -2.33 -15.87 11.80
C VAL A 325 -2.72 -14.64 10.97
N ALA A 326 -3.43 -14.83 9.85
CA ALA A 326 -3.77 -13.77 8.92
C ALA A 326 -4.98 -12.98 9.43
N MET A 327 -4.81 -11.67 9.57
CA MET A 327 -5.92 -10.76 9.84
C MET A 327 -6.95 -10.77 8.71
N ASP A 328 -8.22 -10.55 9.08
CA ASP A 328 -9.31 -10.42 8.12
C ASP A 328 -9.15 -9.16 7.25
N GLU A 329 -8.85 -9.35 5.96
CA GLU A 329 -8.68 -8.25 4.99
C GLU A 329 -9.95 -7.41 4.80
N ASP A 330 -11.12 -7.94 5.16
CA ASP A 330 -12.41 -7.31 4.94
C ASP A 330 -12.98 -6.74 6.26
N GLU A 331 -12.26 -6.83 7.38
CA GLU A 331 -12.74 -6.45 8.73
C GLU A 331 -13.51 -5.13 8.74
N ASN A 332 -12.95 -4.12 8.09
CA ASN A 332 -13.47 -2.75 8.07
C ASN A 332 -14.35 -2.43 6.84
N LEU A 333 -14.77 -3.43 6.07
CA LEU A 333 -15.73 -3.26 4.98
C LEU A 333 -17.17 -3.41 5.49
N PRO A 334 -18.12 -2.60 4.98
CA PRO A 334 -19.52 -2.73 5.33
C PRO A 334 -20.09 -4.06 4.84
N TRP A 335 -21.05 -4.60 5.58
CA TRP A 335 -21.82 -5.77 5.18
C TRP A 335 -22.98 -5.34 4.27
N PRO A 336 -22.92 -5.54 2.95
CA PRO A 336 -24.00 -5.08 2.06
C PRO A 336 -25.31 -5.82 2.33
N ASP A 337 -26.44 -5.11 2.29
CA ASP A 337 -27.76 -5.72 2.17
C ASP A 337 -28.08 -5.93 0.67
N PRO A 338 -28.11 -7.18 0.17
CA PRO A 338 -28.29 -7.42 -1.26
C PRO A 338 -29.61 -6.87 -1.82
N ALA A 339 -30.66 -6.80 -1.00
CA ALA A 339 -31.96 -6.30 -1.46
C ALA A 339 -31.98 -4.77 -1.57
N LEU A 340 -31.37 -4.07 -0.60
CA LEU A 340 -31.22 -2.61 -0.66
C LEU A 340 -30.28 -2.20 -1.80
N VAL A 341 -29.16 -2.90 -1.96
CA VAL A 341 -28.21 -2.66 -3.06
C VAL A 341 -28.87 -2.91 -4.42
N GLU A 342 -29.63 -4.00 -4.58
CA GLU A 342 -30.39 -4.26 -5.82
C GLU A 342 -31.40 -3.15 -6.11
N ALA A 343 -32.18 -2.73 -5.10
CA ALA A 343 -33.16 -1.66 -5.27
C ALA A 343 -32.50 -0.33 -5.70
N TRP A 344 -31.38 0.04 -5.06
CA TRP A 344 -30.58 1.20 -5.45
C TRP A 344 -30.06 1.08 -6.88
N TRP A 345 -29.48 -0.08 -7.23
CA TRP A 345 -28.94 -0.33 -8.57
C TRP A 345 -30.01 -0.21 -9.67
N GLN A 346 -31.23 -0.71 -9.42
CA GLN A 346 -32.32 -0.59 -10.38
C GLN A 346 -32.69 0.86 -10.70
N GLY A 347 -32.49 1.78 -9.76
CA GLY A 347 -32.67 3.23 -9.96
C GLY A 347 -31.54 3.89 -10.75
N GLU A 348 -30.30 3.45 -10.52
CA GLU A 348 -29.10 4.09 -11.07
C GLU A 348 -28.64 3.53 -12.42
N LYS A 349 -29.00 2.27 -12.75
CA LYS A 349 -28.48 1.54 -13.91
C LYS A 349 -28.64 2.26 -15.26
N GLY A 350 -29.59 3.19 -15.38
CA GLY A 350 -29.81 4.00 -16.58
C GLY A 350 -28.63 4.93 -16.93
N ALA A 351 -27.78 5.27 -15.96
CA ALA A 351 -26.58 6.08 -16.16
C ALA A 351 -25.38 5.30 -16.71
N TYR A 352 -25.46 3.97 -16.80
CA TYR A 352 -24.33 3.09 -17.10
C TYR A 352 -24.45 2.41 -18.47
N GLN A 353 -23.31 2.12 -19.08
CA GLN A 353 -23.21 1.41 -20.35
C GLN A 353 -22.35 0.16 -20.20
N ASN A 354 -22.91 -1.00 -20.53
CA ASN A 354 -22.19 -2.27 -20.52
C ASN A 354 -21.04 -2.27 -21.54
N GLY A 355 -19.93 -2.95 -21.22
CA GLY A 355 -18.75 -3.01 -22.08
C GLY A 355 -17.78 -1.84 -21.88
N GLN A 356 -18.16 -0.82 -21.11
CA GLN A 356 -17.31 0.30 -20.70
C GLN A 356 -16.83 0.11 -19.26
N GLY A 357 -15.62 0.56 -18.95
CA GLY A 357 -15.09 0.56 -17.59
C GLY A 357 -15.53 1.82 -16.82
N TYR A 358 -16.04 1.62 -15.61
CA TYR A 358 -16.37 2.65 -14.64
C TYR A 358 -15.48 2.52 -13.41
N PHE A 359 -15.17 3.66 -12.80
CA PHE A 359 -14.45 3.75 -11.54
C PHE A 359 -15.08 4.87 -10.72
N LEU A 360 -15.59 4.53 -9.55
CA LEU A 360 -16.33 5.40 -8.63
C LEU A 360 -17.48 6.14 -9.32
N GLY A 361 -18.27 5.40 -10.11
CA GLY A 361 -19.48 5.90 -10.75
C GLY A 361 -19.25 6.73 -12.02
N GLN A 362 -18.00 6.90 -12.42
CA GLN A 362 -17.63 7.66 -13.62
C GLN A 362 -16.94 6.75 -14.64
N PRO A 363 -17.13 6.98 -15.95
CA PRO A 363 -16.29 6.37 -16.96
C PRO A 363 -14.81 6.56 -16.65
N VAL A 364 -14.01 5.49 -16.78
CA VAL A 364 -12.57 5.51 -16.52
C VAL A 364 -11.91 6.62 -17.34
N SER A 365 -11.24 7.54 -16.65
CA SER A 365 -10.59 8.69 -17.25
C SER A 365 -9.43 9.17 -16.38
N GLU A 366 -8.47 9.89 -16.99
CA GLU A 366 -7.37 10.53 -16.26
C GLU A 366 -7.88 11.47 -15.15
N GLN A 367 -8.91 12.28 -15.47
CA GLN A 367 -9.50 13.22 -14.52
C GLN A 367 -10.20 12.51 -13.36
N GLY A 368 -10.93 11.42 -13.64
CA GLY A 368 -11.57 10.61 -12.61
C GLY A 368 -10.57 10.02 -11.62
N TYR A 369 -9.47 9.45 -12.11
CA TYR A 369 -8.41 8.95 -11.23
C TYR A 369 -7.73 10.06 -10.41
N ARG A 370 -7.46 11.23 -11.01
CA ARG A 370 -6.91 12.37 -10.26
C ARG A 370 -7.85 12.86 -9.16
N LEU A 371 -9.15 12.95 -9.44
CA LEU A 371 -10.14 13.32 -8.44
C LEU A 371 -10.15 12.30 -7.28
N ALA A 372 -10.17 11.01 -7.60
CA ALA A 372 -10.17 9.95 -6.60
C ALA A 372 -8.94 9.96 -5.69
N LEU A 373 -7.75 10.34 -6.18
CA LEU A 373 -6.57 10.51 -5.32
C LEU A 373 -6.78 11.52 -4.17
N SER A 374 -7.72 12.45 -4.33
CA SER A 374 -8.04 13.48 -3.33
C SER A 374 -9.28 13.19 -2.49
N THR A 375 -10.28 12.47 -3.03
CA THR A 375 -11.60 12.31 -2.39
C THR A 375 -11.96 10.88 -2.02
N ALA A 376 -11.29 9.86 -2.55
CA ALA A 376 -11.68 8.46 -2.37
C ALA A 376 -11.08 7.84 -1.10
N GLN A 377 -11.54 6.64 -0.77
CA GLN A 377 -10.96 5.82 0.30
C GLN A 377 -9.61 5.23 -0.10
N GLN A 378 -8.78 4.83 0.86
CA GLN A 378 -7.35 4.59 0.66
C GLN A 378 -7.04 3.45 -0.30
N ARG A 379 -7.78 2.33 -0.25
CA ARG A 379 -7.66 1.26 -1.26
C ARG A 379 -8.01 1.76 -2.66
N GLN A 380 -9.08 2.54 -2.79
CA GLN A 380 -9.50 3.17 -4.04
C GLN A 380 -8.45 4.17 -4.54
N ARG A 381 -7.82 4.95 -3.66
CA ARG A 381 -6.71 5.87 -3.99
C ARG A 381 -5.51 5.10 -4.53
N GLY A 382 -5.19 3.95 -3.96
CA GLY A 382 -4.14 3.05 -4.47
C GLY A 382 -4.43 2.58 -5.90
N ILE A 383 -5.66 2.14 -6.16
CA ILE A 383 -6.12 1.75 -7.51
C ILE A 383 -6.05 2.94 -8.47
N ALA A 384 -6.47 4.13 -8.04
CA ALA A 384 -6.41 5.34 -8.83
C ALA A 384 -4.98 5.74 -9.19
N ALA A 385 -4.01 5.54 -8.29
CA ALA A 385 -2.60 5.80 -8.58
C ALA A 385 -2.06 4.89 -9.69
N TYR A 386 -2.45 3.61 -9.70
CA TYR A 386 -2.07 2.67 -10.76
C TYR A 386 -2.82 2.92 -12.07
N GLY A 387 -4.11 3.25 -12.00
CA GLY A 387 -4.91 3.62 -13.17
C GLY A 387 -4.40 4.90 -13.84
N LEU A 388 -4.05 5.92 -13.06
CA LEU A 388 -3.47 7.17 -13.56
C LEU A 388 -2.14 6.94 -14.27
N ALA A 389 -1.33 5.98 -13.80
CA ALA A 389 -0.04 5.64 -14.37
C ALA A 389 -0.11 5.23 -15.85
N ARG A 390 -1.25 4.70 -16.32
CA ARG A 390 -1.51 4.38 -17.73
C ARG A 390 -1.71 5.63 -18.59
N PHE A 391 -2.37 6.65 -18.05
CA PHE A 391 -2.57 7.93 -18.75
C PHE A 391 -1.30 8.79 -18.75
N ARG A 392 -0.48 8.67 -17.70
CA ARG A 392 0.77 9.42 -17.53
C ARG A 392 1.97 8.48 -17.44
N PRO A 393 2.37 7.84 -18.56
CA PRO A 393 3.36 6.77 -18.52
C PRO A 393 4.81 7.23 -18.28
N THR A 394 5.05 8.51 -18.02
CA THR A 394 6.36 9.10 -17.75
C THR A 394 6.42 9.83 -16.41
N GLU A 395 5.30 9.94 -15.69
CA GLU A 395 5.22 10.63 -14.40
C GLU A 395 5.33 9.61 -13.25
N ALA A 396 6.14 9.92 -12.24
CA ALA A 396 6.27 9.10 -11.04
C ALA A 396 4.90 8.72 -10.46
N LEU A 397 4.78 7.50 -9.94
CA LEU A 397 3.53 7.03 -9.35
C LEU A 397 3.16 7.90 -8.15
N PHE A 398 1.89 8.30 -8.05
CA PHE A 398 1.44 9.09 -6.90
C PHE A 398 1.64 8.30 -5.59
N PRO A 399 2.36 8.85 -4.58
CA PRO A 399 2.71 8.12 -3.37
C PRO A 399 1.58 8.17 -2.33
N VAL A 400 0.53 7.36 -2.50
CA VAL A 400 -0.65 7.33 -1.61
C VAL A 400 -0.36 6.97 -0.14
N ALA A 401 0.83 6.41 0.14
CA ALA A 401 1.27 6.05 1.50
C ALA A 401 2.18 7.10 2.15
N ALA A 402 2.62 8.14 1.43
CA ALA A 402 3.44 9.21 1.98
C ALA A 402 2.73 9.94 3.13
N PRO A 403 3.41 10.78 3.93
CA PRO A 403 2.73 11.67 4.88
C PRO A 403 1.67 12.52 4.17
N ALA A 404 0.51 12.71 4.80
CA ALA A 404 -0.66 13.34 4.20
C ALA A 404 -0.38 14.78 3.74
N TRP A 405 0.49 15.52 4.46
CA TRP A 405 0.92 16.85 4.04
C TRP A 405 1.65 16.82 2.68
N ARG A 406 2.49 15.81 2.44
CA ARG A 406 3.22 15.63 1.17
C ARG A 406 2.25 15.26 0.06
N GLN A 407 1.32 14.35 0.34
CA GLN A 407 0.26 13.99 -0.61
C GLN A 407 -0.57 15.22 -1.01
N ARG A 408 -0.99 16.04 -0.03
CA ARG A 408 -1.74 17.28 -0.28
C ARG A 408 -0.95 18.32 -1.07
N ALA A 409 0.36 18.41 -0.87
CA ALA A 409 1.21 19.29 -1.66
C ALA A 409 1.25 18.85 -3.14
N LEU A 410 1.41 17.54 -3.38
CA LEU A 410 1.43 16.95 -4.73
C LEU A 410 0.08 17.02 -5.46
N LEU A 411 -1.04 17.11 -4.74
CA LEU A 411 -2.37 17.27 -5.34
C LEU A 411 -2.71 18.72 -5.72
N LYS A 412 -1.93 19.69 -5.26
CA LYS A 412 -2.10 21.13 -5.60
C LYS A 412 -1.37 21.52 -6.88
N THR A 413 -0.37 20.73 -7.28
CA THR A 413 0.42 20.86 -8.51
C THR A 413 -0.24 20.12 -9.65
#